data_AF-A0A9N9S3Z4-F1
#
_entry.id   AF-A0A9N9S3Z4-F1
#
_cell.length_a   1.000
_cell.length_b   1.000
_cell.length_c   1.000
_cell.angle_alpha   90.00
_cell.angle_beta   90.00
_cell.angle_gamma   90.00
#
_symmetry.space_group_name_H-M   'P 1'
#
loop_
_entity.id
_entity.type
_entity.pdbx_description
1 polymer ?
#
loop_
_entity_poly.entity_id
_entity_poly.type
_entity_poly.pdbx_seq_one_letter_code
_entity_poly.pdbx_strand_id
1 'polypeptide(L)'
;MKLFFLISCLIILFGDSSASTVINCFYDDSRYEAIGVLYDCEVKNNPNITSKESAQISSVTGSHHWFKNNNDVAGFAVKSQTVQYFPKGLDDTFKNLKLISIKKCGLKEIHQSDLKGFSKLTFLNLAFNDLEVIEKGLFDFNPNLKILGFYESKVTHIDFNAFDNLNKLTYLWVYAIPCINKDIYDSRIDVEEAIGIMKVKCVKSSN
;
A
#
# COMPACT_ATOMS: atom_id res chain seq x y z
N MET A 1 -18.75 32.85 55.52
CA MET A 1 -18.65 33.64 54.26
C MET A 1 -18.15 32.68 53.19
N LYS A 2 -19.01 32.37 52.20
CA LYS A 2 -18.81 31.29 51.21
C LYS A 2 -17.63 31.62 50.29
N LEU A 3 -16.62 30.74 50.24
CA LEU A 3 -15.58 30.79 49.21
C LEU A 3 -16.02 29.85 48.08
N PHE A 4 -16.46 30.43 46.96
CA PHE A 4 -16.80 29.68 45.75
C PHE A 4 -15.52 29.20 45.08
N PHE A 5 -15.41 27.89 44.86
CA PHE A 5 -14.44 27.31 43.92
C PHE A 5 -14.85 27.72 42.49
N LEU A 6 -14.11 28.65 41.88
CA LEU A 6 -14.08 28.78 40.44
C LEU A 6 -13.00 27.82 39.93
N ILE A 7 -13.43 26.60 39.58
CA ILE A 7 -12.64 25.73 38.71
C ILE A 7 -12.70 26.39 37.33
N SER A 8 -11.74 27.25 37.02
CA SER A 8 -11.49 27.62 35.63
C SER A 8 -10.96 26.35 34.95
N CYS A 9 -11.84 25.67 34.25
CA CYS A 9 -11.47 24.63 33.32
C CYS A 9 -10.62 25.30 32.22
N LEU A 10 -9.31 25.37 32.43
CA LEU A 10 -8.38 25.49 31.31
C LEU A 10 -8.53 24.17 30.56
N ILE A 11 -9.45 24.16 29.60
CA ILE A 11 -9.35 23.25 28.46
C ILE A 11 -8.02 23.65 27.85
N ILE A 12 -6.98 22.90 28.18
CA ILE A 12 -5.77 22.93 27.39
C ILE A 12 -6.25 22.39 26.04
N LEU A 13 -6.51 23.31 25.10
CA LEU A 13 -6.42 23.01 23.69
C LEU A 13 -4.97 22.63 23.46
N PHE A 14 -4.61 21.39 23.83
CA PHE A 14 -3.58 20.69 23.12
C PHE A 14 -4.16 20.58 21.73
N GLY A 15 -3.78 21.52 20.86
CA GLY A 15 -3.93 21.33 19.44
C GLY A 15 -3.31 19.97 19.18
N ASP A 16 -4.14 19.01 18.79
CA ASP A 16 -3.67 17.78 18.19
C ASP A 16 -2.75 18.23 17.06
N SER A 17 -1.45 18.16 17.32
CA SER A 17 -0.48 17.98 16.26
C SER A 17 -0.82 16.61 15.68
N SER A 18 -1.88 16.55 14.88
CA SER A 18 -2.23 15.39 14.08
C SER A 18 -1.00 15.16 13.21
N ALA A 19 -0.14 14.24 13.66
CA ALA A 19 1.07 13.88 12.94
C ALA A 19 0.58 13.55 11.53
N SER A 20 0.93 14.40 10.58
CA SER A 20 0.46 14.29 9.21
C SER A 20 1.65 14.54 8.32
N THR A 21 1.64 13.90 7.17
CA THR A 21 2.82 13.71 6.36
C THR A 21 2.74 14.52 5.09
N VAL A 22 3.86 15.17 4.78
CA VAL A 22 4.07 15.78 3.47
C VAL A 22 4.73 14.75 2.57
N ILE A 23 4.17 14.55 1.38
CA ILE A 23 4.80 13.76 0.31
C ILE A 23 5.44 14.75 -0.67
N ASN A 24 6.73 14.56 -0.97
CA ASN A 24 7.44 15.31 -2.00
C ASN A 24 7.69 14.37 -3.18
N CYS A 25 7.01 14.67 -4.28
CA CYS A 25 7.08 13.93 -5.51
C CYS A 25 8.11 14.54 -6.45
N PHE A 26 8.97 13.68 -6.98
CA PHE A 26 9.53 13.89 -8.32
C PHE A 26 8.53 13.34 -9.33
N TYR A 27 8.08 14.18 -10.25
CA TYR A 27 7.09 13.79 -11.25
C TYR A 27 7.77 13.53 -12.59
N ASP A 28 7.50 12.40 -13.24
CA ASP A 28 8.09 12.08 -14.54
C ASP A 28 7.21 11.13 -15.37
N ASP A 29 7.55 10.93 -16.64
CA ASP A 29 6.98 9.89 -17.49
C ASP A 29 7.85 8.62 -17.42
N SER A 30 7.54 7.76 -16.45
CA SER A 30 8.31 6.55 -16.15
C SER A 30 7.79 5.33 -16.91
N ARG A 31 8.70 4.51 -17.46
CA ARG A 31 8.38 3.25 -18.15
C ARG A 31 8.35 2.07 -17.18
N TYR A 32 7.20 1.43 -17.08
CA TYR A 32 6.98 0.20 -16.33
C TYR A 32 6.77 -0.96 -17.30
N GLU A 33 7.61 -2.00 -17.23
CA GLU A 33 7.67 -3.09 -18.22
C GLU A 33 6.29 -3.69 -18.55
N ALA A 34 5.42 -3.85 -17.56
CA ALA A 34 4.14 -4.52 -17.71
C ALA A 34 2.92 -3.59 -17.87
N ILE A 35 3.08 -2.27 -17.74
CA ILE A 35 1.98 -1.29 -17.90
C ILE A 35 2.26 -0.28 -19.01
N GLY A 36 3.52 -0.10 -19.40
CA GLY A 36 3.96 0.94 -20.32
C GLY A 36 4.37 2.21 -19.58
N VAL A 37 4.27 3.34 -20.27
CA VAL A 37 4.67 4.64 -19.71
C VAL A 37 3.51 5.23 -18.90
N LEU A 38 3.79 5.64 -17.67
CA LEU A 38 2.86 6.35 -16.79
C LEU A 38 3.48 7.65 -16.36
N TYR A 39 2.66 8.71 -16.27
CA TYR A 39 3.03 9.87 -15.49
C TYR A 39 2.93 9.52 -14.01
N ASP A 40 4.04 9.60 -13.28
CA ASP A 40 4.10 9.11 -11.91
C ASP A 40 4.63 10.14 -10.91
N CYS A 41 4.31 9.91 -9.64
CA CYS A 41 4.97 10.51 -8.49
C CYS A 41 5.93 9.48 -7.90
N GLU A 42 7.23 9.75 -7.97
CA GLU A 42 8.22 9.04 -7.18
C GLU A 42 8.57 9.88 -5.93
N VAL A 43 8.29 9.34 -4.74
CA VAL A 43 8.51 10.07 -3.49
C VAL A 43 10.01 10.17 -3.21
N LYS A 44 10.50 11.39 -2.98
CA LYS A 44 11.94 11.66 -2.76
C LYS A 44 12.29 12.03 -1.33
N ASN A 45 11.35 12.57 -0.55
CA ASN A 45 11.57 12.82 0.89
C ASN A 45 11.29 11.55 1.69
N ASN A 46 11.94 11.32 2.84
CA ASN A 46 11.49 10.27 3.74
C ASN A 46 10.22 10.74 4.46
N PRO A 47 9.02 10.21 4.15
CA PRO A 47 7.77 10.71 4.74
C PRO A 47 7.61 10.30 6.21
N ASN A 48 8.42 9.35 6.69
CA ASN A 48 8.43 8.88 8.08
C ASN A 48 7.06 8.42 8.62
N ILE A 49 6.29 7.72 7.78
CA ILE A 49 4.99 7.17 8.14
C ILE A 49 5.26 5.94 9.03
N THR A 50 5.19 6.12 10.34
CA THR A 50 5.57 5.12 11.36
C THR A 50 4.43 4.78 12.31
N SER A 51 3.27 5.40 12.13
CA SER A 51 2.03 5.19 12.88
C SER A 51 0.81 5.45 11.99
N LYS A 52 -0.38 5.08 12.45
CA LYS A 52 -1.65 5.34 11.72
C LYS A 52 -1.96 6.83 11.63
N GLU A 53 -1.58 7.60 12.64
CA GLU A 53 -1.76 9.06 12.69
C GLU A 53 -0.88 9.69 11.61
N SER A 54 0.44 9.41 11.65
CA SER A 54 1.41 9.93 10.67
C SER A 54 1.12 9.51 9.22
N ALA A 55 0.26 8.52 8.99
CA ALA A 55 -0.13 8.08 7.65
C ALA A 55 -1.02 9.08 6.91
N GLN A 56 -1.66 10.03 7.61
CA GLN A 56 -2.50 11.04 6.97
C GLN A 56 -1.66 11.98 6.11
N ILE A 57 -1.89 12.00 4.79
CA ILE A 57 -1.27 12.98 3.91
C ILE A 57 -1.88 14.36 4.20
N SER A 58 -1.04 15.34 4.53
CA SER A 58 -1.45 16.74 4.70
C SER A 58 -1.31 17.54 3.42
N SER A 59 -0.24 17.28 2.66
CA SER A 59 0.00 17.91 1.38
C SER A 59 0.93 17.06 0.51
N VAL A 60 0.81 17.27 -0.80
CA VAL A 60 1.75 16.76 -1.78
C VAL A 60 2.43 17.92 -2.47
N THR A 61 3.75 17.85 -2.52
CA THR A 61 4.65 18.88 -3.05
C THR A 61 5.48 18.31 -4.19
N GLY A 62 6.16 19.18 -4.93
CA GLY A 62 6.89 18.84 -6.15
C GLY A 62 6.43 19.70 -7.32
N SER A 63 7.19 19.70 -8.41
CA SER A 63 6.87 20.47 -9.62
C SER A 63 6.41 19.52 -10.73
N HIS A 64 5.19 19.70 -11.20
CA HIS A 64 4.68 18.94 -12.35
C HIS A 64 5.33 19.38 -13.67
N HIS A 65 5.26 18.50 -14.66
CA HIS A 65 5.71 18.79 -16.02
C HIS A 65 4.59 19.46 -16.83
N TRP A 66 4.91 20.58 -17.47
CA TRP A 66 4.03 21.31 -18.38
C TRP A 66 2.64 21.62 -17.76
N PHE A 67 1.57 21.08 -18.35
CA PHE A 67 0.17 21.29 -17.97
C PHE A 67 -0.38 20.17 -17.08
N LYS A 68 0.47 19.22 -16.65
CA LYS A 68 0.05 18.09 -15.83
C LYS A 68 -0.17 18.52 -14.38
N ASN A 69 -1.02 17.76 -13.70
CA ASN A 69 -1.32 17.92 -12.28
C ASN A 69 -1.56 16.55 -11.61
N ASN A 70 -1.94 16.54 -10.34
CA ASN A 70 -2.21 15.32 -9.59
C ASN A 70 -3.27 14.39 -10.22
N ASN A 71 -4.20 14.92 -11.01
CA ASN A 71 -5.18 14.09 -11.72
C ASN A 71 -4.57 13.33 -12.91
N ASP A 72 -3.44 13.79 -13.45
CA ASP A 72 -2.73 13.10 -14.53
C ASP A 72 -1.83 11.98 -14.01
N VAL A 73 -1.54 11.97 -12.70
CA VAL A 73 -0.70 10.97 -12.06
C VAL A 73 -1.40 9.62 -12.08
N ALA A 74 -0.74 8.65 -12.70
CA ALA A 74 -1.21 7.28 -12.86
C ALA A 74 -0.27 6.26 -12.17
N GLY A 75 0.91 6.68 -11.71
CA GLY A 75 1.82 5.87 -10.89
C GLY A 75 2.18 6.56 -9.58
N PHE A 76 2.20 5.81 -8.48
CA PHE A 76 2.75 6.25 -7.21
C PHE A 76 3.82 5.28 -6.75
N ALA A 77 5.04 5.77 -6.53
CA ALA A 77 6.18 4.94 -6.18
C ALA A 77 6.93 5.51 -4.97
N VAL A 78 7.19 4.65 -4.00
CA VAL A 78 8.02 4.89 -2.81
C VAL A 78 9.03 3.77 -2.73
N LYS A 79 10.32 4.09 -2.59
CA LYS A 79 11.37 3.08 -2.54
C LYS A 79 12.45 3.44 -1.53
N SER A 80 12.79 2.49 -0.65
CA SER A 80 13.86 2.67 0.34
C SER A 80 13.63 3.87 1.28
N GLN A 81 12.39 4.07 1.71
CA GLN A 81 11.96 5.15 2.62
C GLN A 81 11.11 4.57 3.76
N THR A 82 10.87 5.31 4.83
CA THR A 82 10.09 4.81 5.97
C THR A 82 8.59 4.99 5.73
N VAL A 83 7.90 3.91 5.32
CA VAL A 83 6.45 3.84 5.14
C VAL A 83 5.93 2.53 5.72
N GLN A 84 5.68 2.53 7.03
CA GLN A 84 5.23 1.37 7.80
C GLN A 84 3.71 1.16 7.75
N TYR A 85 2.96 2.22 7.42
CA TYR A 85 1.51 2.20 7.21
C TYR A 85 1.18 2.84 5.87
N PHE A 86 0.08 2.41 5.24
CA PHE A 86 -0.32 2.92 3.94
C PHE A 86 -0.72 4.41 4.01
N PRO A 87 -0.25 5.28 3.10
CA PRO A 87 -0.59 6.71 3.12
C PRO A 87 -2.10 6.96 2.92
N LYS A 88 -2.76 7.56 3.91
CA LYS A 88 -4.19 7.89 3.89
C LYS A 88 -4.46 9.18 3.11
N GLY A 89 -5.55 9.21 2.34
CA GLY A 89 -5.89 10.32 1.44
C GLY A 89 -5.11 10.31 0.11
N LEU A 90 -4.42 9.21 -0.19
CA LEU A 90 -3.69 9.07 -1.44
C LEU A 90 -4.64 8.97 -2.65
N ASP A 91 -5.79 8.31 -2.48
CA ASP A 91 -6.90 8.27 -3.44
C ASP A 91 -7.63 9.61 -3.58
N ASP A 92 -7.53 10.46 -2.56
CA ASP A 92 -7.96 11.85 -2.64
C ASP A 92 -7.01 12.75 -3.41
N THR A 93 -5.71 12.46 -3.33
CA THR A 93 -4.68 13.19 -4.05
C THR A 93 -4.63 12.78 -5.52
N PHE A 94 -4.53 11.48 -5.81
CA PHE A 94 -4.29 10.96 -7.15
C PHE A 94 -5.45 10.09 -7.62
N LYS A 95 -6.39 10.70 -8.36
CA LYS A 95 -7.67 10.10 -8.74
C LYS A 95 -7.59 9.00 -9.82
N ASN A 96 -6.42 8.80 -10.42
CA ASN A 96 -6.24 7.95 -11.61
C ASN A 96 -5.13 6.90 -11.47
N LEU A 97 -4.72 6.55 -10.24
CA LEU A 97 -3.65 5.57 -10.03
C LEU A 97 -3.98 4.22 -10.66
N LYS A 98 -3.06 3.77 -11.52
CA LYS A 98 -3.00 2.45 -12.15
C LYS A 98 -1.89 1.60 -11.53
N LEU A 99 -0.89 2.24 -10.94
CA LEU A 99 0.24 1.60 -10.29
C LEU A 99 0.47 2.21 -8.89
N ILE A 100 0.63 1.35 -7.91
CA ILE A 100 1.12 1.69 -6.57
C ILE A 100 2.29 0.77 -6.27
N SER A 101 3.44 1.34 -5.94
CA SER A 101 4.64 0.62 -5.56
C SER A 101 5.21 1.17 -4.26
N ILE A 102 5.13 0.42 -3.17
CA ILE A 102 5.76 0.72 -1.89
C ILE A 102 6.79 -0.38 -1.65
N LYS A 103 8.05 -0.14 -2.01
CA LYS A 103 9.10 -1.17 -2.03
C LYS A 103 10.19 -0.87 -1.01
N LYS A 104 10.58 -1.84 -0.19
CA LYS A 104 11.67 -1.68 0.79
C LYS A 104 11.37 -0.52 1.76
N CYS A 105 10.17 -0.51 2.32
CA CYS A 105 9.69 0.58 3.17
C CYS A 105 9.35 0.19 4.61
N GLY A 106 9.39 -1.11 4.91
CA GLY A 106 8.98 -1.65 6.21
C GLY A 106 7.46 -1.58 6.42
N LEU A 107 6.67 -1.61 5.35
CA LEU A 107 5.21 -1.66 5.42
C LEU A 107 4.78 -2.90 6.21
N LYS A 108 4.06 -2.72 7.31
CA LYS A 108 3.71 -3.80 8.26
C LYS A 108 2.34 -4.39 8.01
N GLU A 109 1.39 -3.55 7.65
CA GLU A 109 0.01 -3.93 7.40
C GLU A 109 -0.57 -3.17 6.22
N ILE A 110 -1.57 -3.79 5.59
CA ILE A 110 -2.41 -3.18 4.57
C ILE A 110 -3.80 -3.79 4.70
N HIS A 111 -4.82 -2.93 4.65
CA HIS A 111 -6.21 -3.29 4.89
C HIS A 111 -7.06 -2.99 3.66
N GLN A 112 -8.22 -3.64 3.54
CA GLN A 112 -9.17 -3.37 2.45
C GLN A 112 -9.50 -1.86 2.33
N SER A 113 -9.61 -1.16 3.46
CA SER A 113 -9.87 0.28 3.49
C SER A 113 -8.73 1.13 2.89
N ASP A 114 -7.49 0.63 2.90
CA ASP A 114 -6.34 1.31 2.28
C ASP A 114 -6.45 1.28 0.76
N LEU A 115 -7.02 0.22 0.19
CA LEU A 115 -7.06 0.01 -1.26
C LEU A 115 -8.41 0.37 -1.91
N LYS A 116 -9.45 0.63 -1.10
CA LYS A 116 -10.83 0.85 -1.54
C LYS A 116 -10.99 1.94 -2.61
N GLY A 117 -10.21 3.02 -2.54
CA GLY A 117 -10.27 4.14 -3.47
C GLY A 117 -9.65 3.87 -4.86
N PHE A 118 -8.83 2.82 -5.00
CA PHE A 118 -8.03 2.58 -6.21
C PHE A 118 -8.67 1.56 -7.17
N SER A 119 -9.90 1.82 -7.61
CA SER A 119 -10.62 0.93 -8.54
C SER A 119 -9.94 0.76 -9.92
N LYS A 120 -9.07 1.70 -10.30
CA LYS A 120 -8.27 1.68 -11.54
C LYS A 120 -6.92 0.97 -11.39
N LEU A 121 -6.58 0.49 -10.19
CA LEU A 121 -5.31 -0.15 -9.92
C LEU A 121 -5.16 -1.43 -10.74
N THR A 122 -4.04 -1.53 -11.46
CA THR A 122 -3.67 -2.67 -12.29
C THR A 122 -2.37 -3.35 -11.83
N PHE A 123 -1.55 -2.62 -11.06
CA PHE A 123 -0.31 -3.14 -10.49
C PHE A 123 -0.16 -2.64 -9.06
N LEU A 124 -0.03 -3.59 -8.13
CA LEU A 124 0.36 -3.35 -6.76
C LEU A 124 1.69 -4.05 -6.44
N ASN A 125 2.71 -3.28 -6.07
CA ASN A 125 4.01 -3.78 -5.65
C ASN A 125 4.30 -3.43 -4.19
N LEU A 126 4.35 -4.44 -3.34
CA LEU A 126 4.62 -4.35 -1.90
C LEU A 126 5.86 -5.15 -1.51
N ALA A 127 6.79 -5.36 -2.45
CA ALA A 127 7.97 -6.19 -2.22
C ALA A 127 8.95 -5.63 -1.18
N PHE A 128 9.69 -6.52 -0.52
CA PHE A 128 10.68 -6.19 0.52
C PHE A 128 10.09 -5.39 1.69
N ASN A 129 8.91 -5.77 2.16
CA ASN A 129 8.27 -5.13 3.32
C ASN A 129 8.15 -6.10 4.50
N ASP A 130 7.51 -5.64 5.57
CA ASP A 130 7.29 -6.41 6.79
C ASP A 130 5.84 -6.91 6.87
N LEU A 131 5.15 -7.06 5.74
CA LEU A 131 3.79 -7.58 5.69
C LEU A 131 3.74 -9.02 6.19
N GLU A 132 2.88 -9.31 7.16
CA GLU A 132 2.76 -10.64 7.78
C GLU A 132 1.51 -11.42 7.33
N VAL A 133 0.42 -10.70 7.00
CA VAL A 133 -0.89 -11.29 6.75
C VAL A 133 -1.48 -10.73 5.46
N ILE A 134 -2.02 -11.61 4.61
CA ILE A 134 -2.88 -11.25 3.47
C ILE A 134 -4.28 -11.78 3.75
N GLU A 135 -5.15 -10.88 4.18
CA GLU A 135 -6.52 -11.20 4.60
C GLU A 135 -7.47 -11.36 3.42
N LYS A 136 -8.54 -12.13 3.65
CA LYS A 136 -9.70 -12.19 2.77
C LYS A 136 -10.23 -10.78 2.54
N GLY A 137 -10.52 -10.47 1.29
CA GLY A 137 -11.21 -9.26 0.92
C GLY A 137 -10.33 -8.02 0.78
N LEU A 138 -9.04 -8.13 1.11
CA LEU A 138 -8.05 -7.05 0.98
C LEU A 138 -8.11 -6.36 -0.40
N PHE A 139 -8.33 -7.13 -1.47
CA PHE A 139 -8.31 -6.65 -2.85
C PHE A 139 -9.69 -6.55 -3.52
N ASP A 140 -10.80 -6.68 -2.79
CA ASP A 140 -12.16 -6.75 -3.37
C ASP A 140 -12.55 -5.50 -4.18
N PHE A 141 -11.97 -4.34 -3.84
CA PHE A 141 -12.22 -3.08 -4.53
C PHE A 141 -11.27 -2.82 -5.69
N ASN A 142 -10.38 -3.76 -6.00
CA ASN A 142 -9.37 -3.62 -7.05
C ASN A 142 -9.50 -4.74 -8.12
N PRO A 143 -10.69 -4.94 -8.73
CA PRO A 143 -10.94 -6.04 -9.68
C PRO A 143 -10.14 -5.92 -10.99
N ASN A 144 -9.43 -4.81 -11.18
CA ASN A 144 -8.57 -4.55 -12.33
C ASN A 144 -7.11 -4.93 -12.12
N LEU A 145 -6.73 -5.42 -10.93
CA LEU A 145 -5.38 -5.88 -10.65
C LEU A 145 -4.99 -7.00 -11.62
N LYS A 146 -3.88 -6.77 -12.32
CA LYS A 146 -3.22 -7.71 -13.22
C LYS A 146 -1.92 -8.23 -12.63
N ILE A 147 -1.26 -7.42 -11.82
CA ILE A 147 0.03 -7.72 -11.21
C ILE A 147 -0.03 -7.40 -9.73
N LEU A 148 0.26 -8.42 -8.93
CA LEU A 148 0.37 -8.29 -7.50
C LEU A 148 1.71 -8.87 -7.07
N GLY A 149 2.49 -8.09 -6.34
CA GLY A 149 3.78 -8.56 -5.81
C GLY A 149 3.93 -8.20 -4.34
N PHE A 150 4.32 -9.19 -3.54
CA PHE A 150 4.73 -9.00 -2.15
C PHE A 150 5.93 -9.91 -1.82
N TYR A 151 6.73 -10.26 -2.84
CA TYR A 151 7.95 -11.05 -2.70
C TYR A 151 8.92 -10.43 -1.68
N GLU A 152 9.67 -11.29 -0.99
CA GLU A 152 10.61 -10.87 0.06
C GLU A 152 9.93 -10.05 1.18
N SER A 153 8.64 -10.28 1.40
CA SER A 153 7.93 -9.85 2.61
C SER A 153 7.93 -10.94 3.68
N LYS A 154 7.41 -10.65 4.87
CA LYS A 154 7.35 -11.58 6.02
C LYS A 154 6.02 -12.35 6.12
N VAL A 155 5.34 -12.56 4.99
CA VAL A 155 3.98 -13.09 4.98
C VAL A 155 3.97 -14.51 5.54
N THR A 156 3.34 -14.74 6.68
CA THR A 156 3.20 -16.07 7.30
C THR A 156 1.82 -16.67 7.08
N HIS A 157 0.82 -15.82 6.81
CA HIS A 157 -0.57 -16.22 6.65
C HIS A 157 -1.21 -15.58 5.42
N ILE A 158 -1.96 -16.39 4.66
CA ILE A 158 -2.77 -15.94 3.53
C ILE A 158 -4.11 -16.66 3.60
N ASP A 159 -5.20 -15.91 3.64
CA ASP A 159 -6.54 -16.50 3.61
C ASP A 159 -6.79 -17.22 2.28
N PHE A 160 -7.45 -18.38 2.34
CA PHE A 160 -7.63 -19.28 1.19
C PHE A 160 -8.39 -18.63 0.01
N ASN A 161 -9.13 -17.56 0.26
CA ASN A 161 -9.93 -16.79 -0.69
C ASN A 161 -9.47 -15.34 -0.83
N ALA A 162 -8.24 -15.02 -0.40
CA ALA A 162 -7.68 -13.66 -0.51
C ALA A 162 -7.64 -13.13 -1.95
N PHE A 163 -7.64 -14.02 -2.96
CA PHE A 163 -7.52 -13.66 -4.37
C PHE A 163 -8.78 -13.95 -5.21
N ASP A 164 -9.88 -14.42 -4.61
CA ASP A 164 -11.06 -14.92 -5.36
C ASP A 164 -11.70 -13.85 -6.27
N ASN A 165 -11.57 -12.55 -5.92
CA ASN A 165 -12.11 -11.44 -6.70
C ASN A 165 -11.14 -10.88 -7.76
N LEU A 166 -9.93 -11.44 -7.87
CA LEU A 166 -8.89 -10.97 -8.78
C LEU A 166 -8.91 -11.68 -10.14
N ASN A 167 -10.06 -11.63 -10.80
CA ASN A 167 -10.32 -12.33 -12.08
C ASN A 167 -9.41 -11.89 -13.25
N LYS A 168 -8.68 -10.77 -13.10
CA LYS A 168 -7.75 -10.24 -14.12
C LYS A 168 -6.28 -10.43 -13.74
N LEU A 169 -6.00 -11.07 -12.60
CA LEU A 169 -4.64 -11.27 -12.13
C LEU A 169 -3.90 -12.24 -13.06
N THR A 170 -2.87 -11.75 -13.73
CA THR A 170 -2.04 -12.52 -14.65
C THR A 170 -0.67 -12.84 -14.07
N TYR A 171 -0.19 -12.05 -13.11
CA TYR A 171 1.10 -12.24 -12.48
C TYR A 171 1.01 -12.05 -10.97
N LEU A 172 1.42 -13.09 -10.23
CA LEU A 172 1.58 -13.05 -8.79
C LEU A 172 3.06 -13.26 -8.46
N TRP A 173 3.70 -12.22 -7.91
CA TRP A 173 5.11 -12.27 -7.52
C TRP A 173 5.23 -12.48 -6.02
N VAL A 174 5.47 -13.74 -5.67
CA VAL A 174 5.73 -14.19 -4.31
C VAL A 174 7.06 -14.92 -4.27
N TYR A 175 7.76 -14.80 -3.16
CA TYR A 175 9.02 -15.50 -2.93
C TYR A 175 9.03 -16.04 -1.51
N ALA A 176 9.45 -17.29 -1.36
CA ALA A 176 9.71 -17.95 -0.08
C ALA A 176 8.72 -17.56 1.04
N ILE A 177 7.42 -17.67 0.78
CA ILE A 177 6.42 -17.53 1.84
C ILE A 177 6.66 -18.71 2.79
N PRO A 178 6.74 -18.57 4.12
CA PRO A 178 6.88 -19.67 5.09
C PRO A 178 6.06 -20.94 4.82
N CYS A 179 4.90 -20.81 4.17
CA CYS A 179 4.03 -21.90 3.74
C CYS A 179 4.29 -22.45 2.32
N ILE A 180 5.01 -21.72 1.45
CA ILE A 180 5.49 -22.20 0.16
C ILE A 180 6.90 -22.75 0.36
N ASN A 181 7.15 -24.00 -0.03
CA ASN A 181 8.46 -24.64 0.20
C ASN A 181 9.59 -23.77 -0.39
N LYS A 182 10.70 -23.67 0.34
CA LYS A 182 11.91 -22.97 -0.09
C LYS A 182 12.34 -23.45 -1.48
N ASP A 183 12.14 -24.71 -1.83
CA ASP A 183 12.65 -25.29 -3.09
C ASP A 183 11.98 -24.77 -4.39
N ILE A 184 10.98 -23.89 -4.32
CA ILE A 184 10.41 -23.21 -5.51
C ILE A 184 11.25 -21.95 -5.77
N TYR A 185 12.50 -22.15 -6.17
CA TYR A 185 13.38 -21.06 -6.56
C TYR A 185 13.25 -20.77 -8.06
N ASP A 186 13.02 -19.50 -8.35
CA ASP A 186 13.25 -18.85 -9.64
C ASP A 186 12.29 -19.24 -10.78
N SER A 187 11.09 -18.66 -10.76
CA SER A 187 10.35 -18.26 -11.96
C SER A 187 8.99 -17.72 -11.53
N ARG A 188 8.40 -16.88 -12.38
CA ARG A 188 6.98 -16.50 -12.29
C ARG A 188 6.16 -17.78 -12.11
N ILE A 189 5.72 -18.07 -10.89
CA ILE A 189 4.77 -19.16 -10.67
C ILE A 189 3.46 -18.74 -11.32
N ASP A 190 2.81 -19.69 -11.98
CA ASP A 190 1.49 -19.45 -12.54
C ASP A 190 0.52 -19.03 -11.41
N VAL A 191 -0.40 -18.11 -11.70
CA VAL A 191 -1.31 -17.58 -10.67
C VAL A 191 -2.18 -18.69 -10.09
N GLU A 192 -2.69 -19.60 -10.92
CA GLU A 192 -3.53 -20.71 -10.46
C GLU A 192 -2.71 -21.71 -9.65
N GLU A 193 -1.48 -21.99 -10.07
CA GLU A 193 -0.54 -22.85 -9.34
C GLU A 193 -0.22 -22.26 -7.97
N ALA A 194 0.13 -20.98 -7.92
CA ALA A 194 0.42 -20.27 -6.67
C ALA A 194 -0.78 -20.29 -5.73
N ILE A 195 -1.99 -19.99 -6.23
CA ILE A 195 -3.24 -20.04 -5.46
C ILE A 195 -3.50 -21.45 -4.96
N GLY A 196 -3.30 -22.48 -5.78
CA GLY A 196 -3.44 -23.88 -5.40
C GLY A 196 -2.52 -24.26 -4.25
N ILE A 197 -1.23 -23.90 -4.34
CA ILE A 197 -0.26 -24.16 -3.27
C ILE A 197 -0.63 -23.41 -1.99
N MET A 198 -1.04 -22.14 -2.09
CA MET A 198 -1.43 -21.33 -0.94
C MET A 198 -2.65 -21.93 -0.23
N LYS A 199 -3.67 -22.39 -0.98
CA LYS A 199 -4.85 -23.06 -0.42
C LYS A 199 -4.52 -24.35 0.36
N VAL A 200 -3.47 -25.06 -0.02
CA VAL A 200 -3.06 -26.30 0.66
C VAL A 200 -2.14 -26.03 1.84
N LYS A 201 -1.20 -25.08 1.70
CA LYS A 201 -0.08 -24.95 2.65
C LYS A 201 -0.13 -23.71 3.54
N CYS A 202 -0.79 -22.63 3.10
CA CYS A 202 -0.88 -21.37 3.84
C CYS A 202 -2.12 -21.27 4.73
N VAL A 203 -2.95 -22.33 4.73
CA VAL A 203 -4.16 -22.41 5.55
C VAL A 203 -3.82 -23.07 6.88
N LYS A 204 -3.80 -22.30 7.98
CA LYS A 204 -4.03 -22.83 9.33
C LYS A 204 -4.99 -21.95 10.13
N SER A 205 -6.13 -22.59 10.45
CA SER A 205 -7.13 -22.32 11.51
C SER A 205 -7.81 -20.95 11.55
N SER A 206 -8.86 -20.80 10.72
CA SER A 206 -10.10 -20.18 11.20
C SER A 206 -10.77 -21.17 12.17
N ASN A 207 -10.34 -21.16 13.44
CA ASN A 207 -11.16 -21.68 14.54
C ASN A 207 -11.79 -20.49 15.25
#